data_AF-A0A7J8BAF7-F1
#
_entry.id   AF-A0A7J8BAF7-F1
#
_cell.length_a   1.000
_cell.length_b   1.000
_cell.length_c   1.000
_cell.angle_alpha   90.00
_cell.angle_beta   90.00
_cell.angle_gamma   90.00
#
_symmetry.space_group_name_H-M   'P 1'
#
loop_
_entity.id
_entity.type
_entity.pdbx_description
1 polymer ?
#
loop_
_entity_poly.entity_id
_entity_poly.type
_entity_poly.pdbx_seq_one_letter_code
_entity_poly.pdbx_strand_id
1 'polypeptide(L)'
;MKKFPDNDLLRHLRLVTQDAEKCASVAQQLLNGKRQTRYRSGGGKSPNQLTVSELRQFVTQLHALPCVLTQTPLLKGLLSRVEDFEQQSQKLLSEEMPSAAELQDLLDVSFEFDVELPQLAEMRTRLEQARWLEEVQQACLDPGSLTLDAMRRLIDLGVGLAPHSAVEKAMARLQELLTVSEHWDDRARSLLRAR
;
A
#
# COMPACT_ATOMS: atom_id res chain seq x y z
N MET A 1 16.49 -26.18 52.04
CA MET A 1 16.37 -24.98 51.17
C MET A 1 15.63 -23.89 51.93
N LYS A 2 16.28 -22.78 52.28
CA LYS A 2 15.59 -21.61 52.86
C LYS A 2 14.72 -20.99 51.77
N LYS A 3 13.40 -21.23 51.82
CA LYS A 3 12.46 -20.53 50.94
C LYS A 3 12.48 -19.05 51.33
N PHE A 4 12.63 -18.16 50.34
CA PHE A 4 12.46 -16.74 50.57
C PHE A 4 11.08 -16.51 51.21
N PRO A 5 10.99 -15.71 52.29
CA PRO A 5 9.71 -15.41 52.91
C PRO A 5 8.80 -14.73 51.88
N ASP A 6 7.55 -15.18 51.82
CA ASP A 6 6.55 -14.63 50.90
C ASP A 6 6.23 -13.20 51.36
N ASN A 7 6.70 -12.21 50.60
CA ASN A 7 6.49 -10.79 50.87
C ASN A 7 6.01 -10.07 49.60
N ASP A 8 5.51 -8.85 49.76
CA ASP A 8 4.92 -8.10 48.66
C ASP A 8 5.93 -7.80 47.53
N LEU A 9 7.21 -7.64 47.87
CA LEU A 9 8.30 -7.49 46.90
C LEU A 9 8.46 -8.76 46.03
N LEU A 10 8.42 -9.95 46.63
CA LEU A 10 8.53 -11.21 45.92
C LEU A 10 7.30 -11.47 45.03
N ARG A 11 6.10 -11.09 45.49
CA ARG A 11 4.87 -11.16 44.68
C ARG A 11 4.93 -10.19 43.50
N HIS A 12 5.35 -8.96 43.74
CA HIS A 12 5.52 -7.95 42.70
C HIS A 12 6.56 -8.37 41.65
N LEU A 13 7.72 -8.89 42.09
CA LEU A 13 8.75 -9.39 41.18
C LEU A 13 8.24 -10.52 40.29
N ARG A 14 7.47 -11.48 40.85
CA ARG A 14 6.85 -12.56 40.07
C ARG A 14 5.87 -12.05 39.02
N LEU A 15 5.05 -11.06 39.37
CA LEU A 15 4.12 -10.43 38.43
C LEU A 15 4.88 -9.76 37.27
N VAL A 16 5.87 -8.93 37.59
CA VAL A 16 6.69 -8.22 36.60
C VAL A 16 7.43 -9.19 35.68
N THR A 17 7.96 -10.29 36.24
CA THR A 17 8.67 -11.31 35.45
C THR A 17 7.71 -12.04 34.52
N GLN A 18 6.53 -12.42 35.02
CA GLN A 18 5.50 -13.06 34.21
C GLN A 18 5.02 -12.14 33.07
N ASP A 19 4.85 -10.85 33.34
CA ASP A 19 4.44 -9.89 32.31
C ASP A 19 5.55 -9.66 31.27
N ALA A 20 6.81 -9.60 31.69
CA ALA A 20 7.95 -9.56 30.78
C ALA A 20 8.03 -10.81 29.88
N GLU A 21 7.77 -12.00 30.43
CA GLU A 21 7.71 -13.26 29.66
C GLU A 21 6.58 -13.26 28.63
N LYS A 22 5.38 -12.77 29.00
CA LYS A 22 4.25 -12.61 28.07
C LYS A 22 4.60 -11.63 26.95
N CYS A 23 5.15 -10.47 27.29
CA CYS A 23 5.61 -9.47 26.33
C CYS A 23 6.65 -10.05 25.36
N ALA A 24 7.62 -10.81 25.86
CA ALA A 24 8.61 -11.47 25.02
C ALA A 24 7.97 -12.48 24.04
N SER A 25 6.98 -13.25 24.50
CA SER A 25 6.24 -14.21 23.66
C SER A 25 5.48 -13.51 22.53
N VAL A 26 4.72 -12.45 22.85
CA VAL A 26 3.98 -11.65 21.85
C VAL A 26 4.94 -10.99 20.87
N ALA A 27 6.03 -10.39 21.39
CA ALA A 27 7.06 -9.78 20.55
C ALA A 27 7.67 -10.78 19.57
N GLN A 28 7.96 -11.99 20.03
CA GLN A 28 8.51 -13.04 19.19
C GLN A 28 7.49 -13.55 18.17
N GLN A 29 6.20 -13.60 18.49
CA GLN A 29 5.15 -13.93 17.52
C GLN A 29 5.07 -12.88 16.41
N LEU A 30 5.10 -11.59 16.75
CA LEU A 30 5.06 -10.49 15.78
C LEU A 30 6.28 -10.51 14.83
N LEU A 31 7.48 -10.75 15.38
CA LEU A 31 8.69 -10.89 14.56
C LEU A 31 8.67 -12.16 13.68
N ASN A 32 7.93 -13.20 14.09
CA ASN A 32 7.81 -14.47 13.38
C ASN A 32 6.62 -14.56 12.44
N GLY A 33 5.72 -13.57 12.39
CA GLY A 33 4.48 -13.57 11.58
C GLY A 33 4.71 -13.92 10.10
N LYS A 34 5.93 -13.72 9.60
CA LYS A 34 6.38 -14.16 8.26
C LYS A 34 6.38 -15.68 8.03
N ARG A 35 6.35 -16.53 9.07
CA ARG A 35 6.52 -18.00 8.92
C ARG A 35 5.22 -18.78 8.66
N GLN A 36 4.05 -18.19 8.86
CA GLN A 36 2.79 -18.92 8.69
C GLN A 36 2.18 -18.66 7.30
N THR A 37 2.55 -19.54 6.38
CA THR A 37 1.93 -19.86 5.09
C THR A 37 2.25 -18.96 3.89
N ARG A 38 3.09 -19.52 3.00
CA ARG A 38 2.95 -19.39 1.54
C ARG A 38 1.45 -19.37 1.20
N TYR A 39 1.06 -18.45 0.30
CA TYR A 39 -0.31 -18.14 -0.14
C TYR A 39 -0.99 -16.98 0.60
N ARG A 40 -0.47 -15.76 0.42
CA ARG A 40 -1.27 -14.53 0.56
C ARG A 40 -1.08 -13.63 -0.67
N SER A 41 -1.45 -14.12 -1.84
CA SER A 41 -1.52 -13.32 -3.08
C SER A 41 -2.80 -12.47 -3.16
N GLY A 42 -3.36 -12.04 -2.04
CA GLY A 42 -4.58 -11.24 -2.05
C GLY A 42 -5.01 -10.87 -0.66
N GLY A 43 -4.51 -9.75 -0.14
CA GLY A 43 -5.16 -8.80 0.78
C GLY A 43 -6.02 -9.30 1.95
N GLY A 44 -5.96 -10.57 2.32
CA GLY A 44 -6.79 -11.15 3.37
C GLY A 44 -6.27 -10.73 4.73
N LYS A 45 -7.05 -9.90 5.43
CA LYS A 45 -6.79 -9.52 6.82
C LYS A 45 -6.60 -10.79 7.66
N SER A 46 -5.47 -10.91 8.35
CA SER A 46 -5.41 -11.83 9.49
C SER A 46 -6.40 -11.32 10.52
N PRO A 47 -7.26 -12.14 11.13
CA PRO A 47 -8.14 -11.68 12.21
C PRO A 47 -7.38 -11.12 13.44
N ASN A 48 -6.04 -11.26 13.49
CA ASN A 48 -5.17 -10.84 14.60
C ASN A 48 -4.01 -9.92 14.15
N GLN A 49 -4.13 -9.20 13.02
CA GLN A 49 -3.10 -8.23 12.62
C GLN A 49 -3.13 -7.02 13.56
N LEU A 50 -1.95 -6.61 14.05
CA LEU A 50 -1.82 -5.37 14.84
C LEU A 50 -1.91 -4.16 13.93
N THR A 51 -2.58 -3.12 14.39
CA THR A 51 -2.51 -1.77 13.81
C THR A 51 -1.16 -1.11 14.15
N VAL A 52 -0.79 -0.08 13.37
CA VAL A 52 0.43 0.70 13.65
C VAL A 52 0.39 1.36 15.03
N SER A 53 -0.78 1.84 15.47
CA SER A 53 -0.95 2.44 16.81
C SER A 53 -0.73 1.41 17.92
N GLU A 54 -1.24 0.20 17.77
CA GLU A 54 -1.00 -0.89 18.72
C GLU A 54 0.49 -1.28 18.75
N LEU A 55 1.17 -1.30 17.59
CA LEU A 55 2.61 -1.59 17.53
C LEU A 55 3.41 -0.50 18.28
N ARG A 56 3.07 0.78 18.07
CA ARG A 56 3.66 1.91 18.80
C ARG A 56 3.46 1.75 20.30
N GLN A 57 2.23 1.49 20.74
CA GLN A 57 1.90 1.30 22.15
C GLN A 57 2.67 0.12 22.75
N PHE A 58 2.77 -1.00 22.02
CA PHE A 58 3.50 -2.18 22.48
C PHE A 58 5.00 -1.91 22.64
N VAL A 59 5.63 -1.22 21.69
CA VAL A 59 7.04 -0.80 21.80
C VAL A 59 7.25 0.14 22.99
N THR A 60 6.34 1.09 23.24
CA THR A 60 6.41 1.96 24.43
C THR A 60 6.30 1.15 25.72
N GLN A 61 5.38 0.19 25.81
CA GLN A 61 5.21 -0.68 26.97
C GLN A 61 6.47 -1.53 27.23
N LEU A 62 7.08 -2.08 26.18
CA LEU A 62 8.35 -2.83 26.29
C LEU A 62 9.48 -1.98 26.89
N HIS A 63 9.54 -0.69 26.55
CA HIS A 63 10.52 0.23 27.12
C HIS A 63 10.23 0.65 28.57
N ALA A 64 8.99 0.51 29.02
CA ALA A 64 8.60 0.80 30.40
C ALA A 64 8.86 -0.39 31.35
N LEU A 65 9.16 -1.57 30.83
CA LEU A 65 9.49 -2.74 31.65
C LEU A 65 10.82 -2.52 32.40
N PRO A 66 10.94 -3.00 33.65
CA PRO A 66 12.18 -2.89 34.43
C PRO A 66 13.25 -3.91 34.00
N CYS A 67 13.14 -4.47 32.78
CA CYS A 67 14.06 -5.45 32.22
C CYS A 67 14.25 -5.23 30.72
N VAL A 68 15.39 -5.68 30.19
CA VAL A 68 15.69 -5.59 28.75
C VAL A 68 15.34 -6.91 28.07
N LEU A 69 14.49 -6.84 27.04
CA LEU A 69 14.14 -7.99 26.21
C LEU A 69 14.93 -7.94 24.90
N THR A 70 15.38 -9.10 24.43
CA THR A 70 16.17 -9.23 23.19
C THR A 70 15.41 -8.78 21.93
N GLN A 71 14.07 -8.81 22.00
CA GLN A 71 13.15 -8.48 20.92
C GLN A 71 12.91 -6.96 20.79
N THR A 72 13.14 -6.18 21.85
CA THR A 72 12.92 -4.72 21.89
C THR A 72 13.59 -3.96 20.73
N PRO A 73 14.91 -4.13 20.45
CA PRO A 73 15.54 -3.42 19.34
C PRO A 73 14.98 -3.85 17.97
N LEU A 74 14.58 -5.12 17.82
CA LEU A 74 14.01 -5.62 16.56
C LEU A 74 12.62 -5.01 16.29
N LEU A 75 11.77 -4.94 17.31
CA LEU A 75 10.45 -4.31 17.19
C LEU A 75 10.54 -2.80 16.98
N LYS A 76 11.51 -2.14 17.61
CA LYS A 76 11.79 -0.73 17.34
C LYS A 76 12.22 -0.51 15.88
N GLY A 77 13.07 -1.38 15.34
CA GLY A 77 13.45 -1.36 13.93
C GLY A 77 12.26 -1.62 13.00
N LEU A 78 11.38 -2.56 13.33
CA LEU A 78 10.14 -2.78 12.60
C LEU A 78 9.25 -1.53 12.60
N LEU A 79 9.00 -0.96 13.77
CA LEU A 79 8.19 0.24 13.92
C LEU A 79 8.75 1.41 13.10
N SER A 80 10.06 1.67 13.17
CA SER A 80 10.71 2.72 12.37
C SER A 80 10.46 2.54 10.87
N ARG A 81 10.61 1.32 10.35
CA ARG A 81 10.37 1.05 8.92
C ARG A 81 8.89 1.22 8.53
N VAL A 82 7.97 0.87 9.42
CA VAL A 82 6.53 1.08 9.21
C VAL A 82 6.21 2.58 9.22
N GLU A 83 6.80 3.36 10.12
CA GLU A 83 6.64 4.81 10.16
C GLU A 83 7.25 5.50 8.93
N ASP A 84 8.41 5.05 8.46
CA ASP A 84 9.03 5.53 7.22
C ASP A 84 8.13 5.22 6.01
N PHE A 85 7.55 4.00 5.97
CA PHE A 85 6.57 3.62 4.96
C PHE A 85 5.31 4.50 5.01
N GLU A 86 4.76 4.78 6.19
CA GLU A 86 3.63 5.71 6.37
C GLU A 86 3.97 7.09 5.78
N GLN A 87 5.13 7.64 6.10
CA GLN A 87 5.55 8.95 5.59
C GLN A 87 5.75 8.96 4.07
N GLN A 88 6.43 7.94 3.53
CA GLN A 88 6.65 7.81 2.09
C GLN A 88 5.34 7.65 1.33
N SER A 89 4.42 6.83 1.87
CA SER A 89 3.11 6.62 1.27
C SER A 89 2.29 7.91 1.27
N GLN A 90 2.27 8.65 2.38
CA GLN A 90 1.56 9.92 2.46
C GLN A 90 2.13 10.96 1.50
N LYS A 91 3.45 11.04 1.37
CA LYS A 91 4.10 11.92 0.40
C LYS A 91 3.67 11.57 -1.02
N LEU A 92 3.80 10.30 -1.42
CA LEU A 92 3.49 9.86 -2.77
C LEU A 92 1.99 10.02 -3.10
N LEU A 93 1.12 9.75 -2.14
CA LEU A 93 -0.33 9.96 -2.28
C LEU A 93 -0.73 11.44 -2.40
N SER A 94 0.11 12.37 -1.91
CA SER A 94 -0.13 13.80 -2.03
C SER A 94 0.24 14.37 -3.41
N GLU A 95 0.98 13.62 -4.22
CA GLU A 95 1.37 14.03 -5.57
C GLU A 95 0.18 13.86 -6.54
N GLU A 96 -0.01 14.82 -7.46
CA GLU A 96 -1.11 14.75 -8.45
C GLU A 96 -0.91 13.57 -9.42
N MET A 97 0.34 13.32 -9.82
CA MET A 97 0.73 12.27 -10.77
C MET A 97 1.99 11.52 -10.31
N PRO A 98 1.88 10.64 -9.29
CA PRO A 98 2.95 9.72 -8.91
C PRO A 98 3.16 8.68 -10.01
N SER A 99 4.37 8.16 -10.14
CA SER A 99 4.64 7.08 -11.10
C SER A 99 4.06 5.74 -10.63
N ALA A 100 3.64 4.90 -11.58
CA ALA A 100 3.18 3.56 -11.28
C ALA A 100 4.29 2.69 -10.69
N ALA A 101 5.54 2.92 -11.09
CA ALA A 101 6.71 2.21 -10.57
C ALA A 101 6.92 2.51 -9.08
N GLU A 102 6.94 3.78 -8.66
CA GLU A 102 7.13 4.16 -7.26
C GLU A 102 6.01 3.64 -6.36
N LEU A 103 4.76 3.67 -6.85
CA LEU A 103 3.61 3.11 -6.13
C LEU A 103 3.73 1.59 -5.96
N GLN A 104 4.18 0.88 -7.01
CA GLN A 104 4.39 -0.56 -6.96
C GLN A 104 5.54 -0.94 -6.02
N ASP A 105 6.67 -0.24 -6.11
CA ASP A 105 7.84 -0.48 -5.25
C ASP A 105 7.48 -0.33 -3.77
N LEU A 106 6.72 0.70 -3.43
CA LEU A 106 6.29 0.92 -2.05
C LEU A 106 5.26 -0.15 -1.62
N LEU A 107 4.30 -0.50 -2.47
CA LEU A 107 3.41 -1.64 -2.20
C LEU A 107 4.17 -2.95 -1.98
N ASP A 108 5.30 -3.17 -2.66
CA ASP A 108 6.12 -4.36 -2.48
C ASP A 108 6.83 -4.38 -1.11
N VAL A 109 7.31 -3.22 -0.64
CA VAL A 109 7.84 -3.06 0.72
C VAL A 109 6.77 -3.39 1.77
N SER A 110 5.50 -3.08 1.50
CA SER A 110 4.42 -3.36 2.45
C SER A 110 4.26 -4.85 2.78
N PHE A 111 4.66 -5.76 1.88
CA PHE A 111 4.64 -7.20 2.14
C PHE A 111 5.66 -7.63 3.21
N GLU A 112 6.62 -6.78 3.55
CA GLU A 112 7.55 -7.05 4.64
C GLU A 112 6.94 -6.87 6.03
N PHE A 113 5.78 -6.23 6.11
CA PHE A 113 5.13 -5.84 7.36
C PHE A 113 3.93 -6.76 7.64
N ASP A 114 3.90 -7.36 8.83
CA ASP A 114 2.72 -8.09 9.32
C ASP A 114 1.90 -7.21 10.27
N VAL A 115 1.58 -6.00 9.81
CA VAL A 115 0.71 -5.04 10.48
C VAL A 115 -0.36 -4.55 9.53
N GLU A 116 -1.49 -4.11 10.08
CA GLU A 116 -2.54 -3.47 9.29
C GLU A 116 -2.09 -2.07 8.85
N LEU A 117 -2.12 -1.85 7.53
CA LEU A 117 -1.71 -0.62 6.87
C LEU A 117 -2.91 -0.05 6.10
N PRO A 118 -3.65 0.92 6.68
CA PRO A 118 -4.88 1.44 6.08
C PRO A 118 -4.66 2.11 4.71
N GLN A 119 -3.48 2.69 4.48
CA GLN A 119 -3.12 3.38 3.24
C GLN A 119 -3.02 2.45 2.01
N LEU A 120 -2.93 1.13 2.20
CA LEU A 120 -2.76 0.19 1.08
C LEU A 120 -3.94 0.20 0.11
N ALA A 121 -5.17 0.42 0.60
CA ALA A 121 -6.34 0.49 -0.27
C ALA A 121 -6.23 1.68 -1.23
N GLU A 122 -5.92 2.87 -0.70
CA GLU A 122 -5.76 4.08 -1.49
C GLU A 122 -4.57 3.97 -2.46
N MET A 123 -3.43 3.44 -2.00
CA MET A 123 -2.26 3.24 -2.87
C MET A 123 -2.54 2.32 -4.07
N ARG A 124 -3.35 1.28 -3.89
CA ARG A 124 -3.77 0.40 -5.01
C ARG A 124 -4.64 1.14 -6.01
N THR A 125 -5.58 1.94 -5.53
CA THR A 125 -6.40 2.81 -6.38
C THR A 125 -5.52 3.79 -7.18
N ARG A 126 -4.58 4.47 -6.52
CA ARG A 126 -3.65 5.40 -7.19
C ARG A 126 -2.76 4.68 -8.21
N LEU A 127 -2.36 3.43 -7.96
CA LEU A 127 -1.55 2.64 -8.89
C LEU A 127 -2.31 2.32 -10.18
N GLU A 128 -3.59 1.95 -10.09
CA GLU A 128 -4.42 1.70 -11.28
C GLU A 128 -4.58 2.98 -12.11
N GLN A 129 -4.81 4.12 -11.45
CA GLN A 129 -4.87 5.42 -12.11
C GLN A 129 -3.55 5.81 -12.78
N ALA A 130 -2.41 5.63 -12.09
CA ALA A 130 -1.08 5.95 -12.61
C ALA A 130 -0.74 5.09 -13.84
N ARG A 131 -0.99 3.77 -13.79
CA ARG A 131 -0.79 2.87 -14.93
C ARG A 131 -1.58 3.28 -16.16
N TRP A 132 -2.86 3.62 -15.96
CA TRP A 132 -3.69 4.06 -17.05
C TRP A 132 -3.21 5.39 -17.64
N LEU A 133 -2.86 6.37 -16.79
CA LEU A 133 -2.32 7.66 -17.24
C LEU A 133 -1.02 7.47 -18.05
N GLU A 134 -0.12 6.60 -17.60
CA GLU A 134 1.10 6.25 -18.32
C GLU A 134 0.81 5.56 -19.66
N GLU A 135 -0.16 4.64 -19.73
CA GLU A 135 -0.60 4.03 -21.00
C GLU A 135 -1.17 5.07 -21.98
N VAL A 136 -1.98 6.01 -21.48
CA VAL A 136 -2.53 7.10 -22.30
C VAL A 136 -1.43 8.01 -22.82
N GLN A 137 -0.49 8.39 -21.95
CA GLN A 137 0.65 9.21 -22.34
C GLN A 137 1.49 8.50 -23.40
N GLN A 138 1.79 7.21 -23.21
CA GLN A 138 2.58 6.43 -24.12
C GLN A 138 1.92 6.28 -25.50
N ALA A 139 0.60 6.03 -25.54
CA ALA A 139 -0.15 5.99 -26.78
C ALA A 139 -0.15 7.33 -27.52
N CYS A 140 -0.16 8.46 -26.79
CA CYS A 140 -0.10 9.79 -27.39
C CYS A 140 1.30 10.16 -27.92
N LEU A 141 2.37 9.53 -27.42
CA LEU A 141 3.75 9.77 -27.88
C LEU A 141 4.05 9.12 -29.24
N ASP A 142 3.31 8.08 -29.63
CA ASP A 142 3.41 7.46 -30.95
C ASP A 142 2.10 7.67 -31.75
N PRO A 143 2.04 8.72 -32.59
CA PRO A 143 0.85 9.04 -33.40
C PRO A 143 0.43 7.92 -34.35
N GLY A 144 1.34 7.01 -34.73
CA GLY A 144 1.01 5.85 -35.57
C GLY A 144 0.28 4.74 -34.81
N SER A 145 0.43 4.69 -33.49
CA SER A 145 -0.21 3.71 -32.61
C SER A 145 -1.59 4.17 -32.11
N LEU A 146 -1.86 5.48 -32.10
CA LEU A 146 -3.09 6.06 -31.60
C LEU A 146 -4.23 5.97 -32.62
N THR A 147 -4.70 4.74 -32.85
CA THR A 147 -5.86 4.43 -33.70
C THR A 147 -7.18 4.69 -32.97
N LEU A 148 -8.30 4.76 -33.71
CA LEU A 148 -9.66 4.86 -33.12
C LEU A 148 -9.93 3.73 -32.13
N ASP A 149 -9.53 2.49 -32.47
CA ASP A 149 -9.68 1.34 -31.60
C ASP A 149 -8.81 1.44 -30.35
N ALA A 150 -7.58 1.97 -30.46
CA ALA A 150 -6.72 2.22 -29.31
C ALA A 150 -7.33 3.29 -28.37
N MET A 151 -7.87 4.38 -28.91
CA MET A 151 -8.56 5.40 -28.10
C MET A 151 -9.79 4.83 -27.38
N ARG A 152 -10.63 4.05 -28.08
CA ARG A 152 -11.80 3.39 -27.48
C ARG A 152 -11.40 2.43 -26.36
N ARG A 153 -10.37 1.59 -26.59
CA ARG A 153 -9.81 0.71 -25.56
C ARG A 153 -9.32 1.50 -24.34
N LEU A 154 -8.59 2.60 -24.54
CA LEU A 154 -8.09 3.42 -23.43
C LEU A 154 -9.25 4.06 -22.65
N ILE A 155 -10.29 4.53 -23.33
CA ILE A 155 -11.51 5.05 -22.68
C ILE A 155 -12.18 3.94 -21.86
N ASP A 156 -12.37 2.75 -22.42
CA ASP A 156 -13.00 1.61 -21.73
C ASP A 156 -12.23 1.22 -20.44
N LEU A 157 -10.90 1.21 -20.51
CA LEU A 157 -10.04 0.97 -19.34
C LEU A 157 -10.18 2.06 -18.29
N GLY A 158 -10.34 3.33 -18.70
CA GLY A 158 -10.41 4.46 -17.78
C GLY A 158 -11.77 4.61 -17.09
N VAL A 159 -12.86 4.15 -17.70
CA VAL A 159 -14.22 4.24 -17.11
C VAL A 159 -14.36 3.47 -15.80
N GLY A 160 -13.59 2.39 -15.62
CA GLY A 160 -13.61 1.57 -14.40
C GLY A 160 -12.80 2.14 -13.23
N LEU A 161 -12.03 3.22 -13.45
CA LEU A 161 -11.14 3.77 -12.43
C LEU A 161 -11.89 4.63 -11.41
N ALA A 162 -11.36 4.67 -10.18
CA ALA A 162 -11.87 5.59 -9.17
C ALA A 162 -11.67 7.06 -9.62
N PRO A 163 -12.60 7.97 -9.25
CA PRO A 163 -12.54 9.37 -9.65
C PRO A 163 -11.24 10.06 -9.24
N HIS A 164 -10.62 10.78 -10.17
CA HIS A 164 -9.43 11.59 -9.92
C HIS A 164 -9.28 12.66 -11.02
N SER A 165 -8.91 13.88 -10.64
CA SER A 165 -8.86 15.03 -11.55
C SER A 165 -7.95 14.80 -12.77
N ALA A 166 -6.78 14.18 -12.59
CA ALA A 166 -5.87 13.86 -13.69
C ALA A 166 -6.49 12.84 -14.67
N VAL A 167 -7.21 11.84 -14.16
CA VAL A 167 -7.89 10.81 -14.97
C VAL A 167 -9.02 11.45 -15.77
N GLU A 168 -9.83 12.30 -15.14
CA GLU A 168 -10.93 13.02 -15.81
C GLU A 168 -10.42 13.95 -16.93
N LYS A 169 -9.33 14.69 -16.68
CA LYS A 169 -8.70 15.55 -17.70
C LYS A 169 -8.22 14.73 -18.90
N ALA A 170 -7.52 13.61 -18.66
CA ALA A 170 -7.03 12.73 -19.72
C ALA A 170 -8.17 12.04 -20.47
N MET A 171 -9.22 11.62 -19.76
CA MET A 171 -10.43 11.03 -20.34
C MET A 171 -11.12 12.01 -21.28
N ALA A 172 -11.34 13.25 -20.83
CA ALA A 172 -11.93 14.30 -21.66
C ALA A 172 -11.11 14.54 -22.93
N ARG A 173 -9.77 14.54 -22.82
CA ARG A 173 -8.88 14.70 -23.97
C ARG A 173 -8.98 13.53 -24.95
N LEU A 174 -9.04 12.29 -24.48
CA LEU A 174 -9.22 11.11 -25.32
C LEU A 174 -10.55 11.14 -26.06
N GLN A 175 -11.63 11.53 -25.38
CA GLN A 175 -12.96 11.66 -25.99
C GLN A 175 -13.01 12.75 -27.06
N GLU A 176 -12.36 13.90 -26.82
CA GLU A 176 -12.23 14.97 -27.81
C GLU A 176 -11.47 14.47 -29.05
N LEU A 177 -10.32 13.81 -28.85
CA LEU A 177 -9.51 13.25 -29.94
C LEU A 177 -10.30 12.23 -30.75
N LEU A 178 -10.99 11.30 -30.09
CA LEU A 178 -11.81 10.29 -30.75
C LEU A 178 -12.89 10.94 -31.62
N THR A 179 -13.61 11.92 -31.07
CA THR A 179 -14.69 12.63 -31.79
C THR A 179 -14.16 13.33 -33.05
N VAL A 180 -13.01 14.01 -32.94
CA VAL A 180 -12.39 14.69 -34.08
C VAL A 180 -11.91 13.68 -35.13
N SER A 181 -11.26 12.59 -34.70
CA SER A 181 -10.75 11.55 -35.61
C SER A 181 -11.87 10.82 -36.35
N GLU A 182 -12.99 10.51 -35.69
CA GLU A 182 -14.17 9.90 -36.33
C GLU A 182 -14.78 10.83 -37.40
N HIS A 183 -14.88 12.13 -37.11
CA HIS A 183 -15.38 13.10 -38.08
C HIS A 183 -14.52 13.17 -39.35
N TRP A 184 -13.18 13.17 -39.20
CA TRP A 184 -12.27 13.17 -40.36
C TRP A 184 -12.35 11.88 -41.16
N ASP A 185 -12.51 10.74 -40.49
CA ASP A 185 -12.66 9.44 -41.12
C ASP A 185 -13.97 9.35 -41.93
N ASP A 186 -15.09 9.81 -41.37
CA ASP A 186 -16.37 9.90 -42.08
C ASP A 186 -16.28 10.81 -43.30
N ARG A 187 -15.61 11.96 -43.17
CA ARG A 187 -15.40 12.89 -44.29
C ARG A 187 -14.58 12.23 -45.39
N ALA A 188 -13.49 11.54 -45.05
CA ALA A 188 -12.68 10.82 -46.02
C ALA A 188 -13.47 9.72 -46.74
N ARG A 189 -14.27 8.92 -46.00
CA ARG A 189 -15.15 7.89 -46.56
C ARG A 189 -16.20 8.48 -47.50
N SER A 190 -16.76 9.65 -47.18
CA SER A 190 -17.75 10.32 -48.03
C SER A 190 -17.16 10.72 -49.39
N LEU A 191 -15.92 11.22 -49.40
CA LEU A 191 -15.21 11.60 -50.63
C LEU A 191 -14.86 10.39 -51.50
N LEU A 192 -14.52 9.26 -50.90
CA LEU A 192 -14.26 8.01 -51.62
C LEU A 192 -15.52 7.43 -52.27
N ARG A 193 -16.69 7.60 -51.64
CA ARG A 193 -17.99 7.13 -52.17
C ARG A 193 -18.56 8.04 -53.28
N ALA A 194 -18.10 9.29 -53.35
CA ALA A 194 -18.55 10.28 -54.33
C ALA A 194 -17.79 10.20 -55.68
N ARG A 195 -17.00 9.16 -55.90
CA ARG A 195 -16.18 8.91 -57.10
C ARG A 195 -16.61 7.61 -57.77
#